data_AF-A0A7C3LHE1-F1
#
_entry.id   AF-A0A7C3LHE1-F1
#
_cell.length_a   1.000
_cell.length_b   1.000
_cell.length_c   1.000
_cell.angle_alpha   90.00
_cell.angle_beta   90.00
_cell.angle_gamma   90.00
#
_symmetry.space_group_name_H-M   'P 1'
#
loop_
_entity.id
_entity.type
_entity.pdbx_description
1 polymer ?
#
loop_
_entity_poly.entity_id
_entity_poly.type
_entity_poly.pdbx_seq_one_letter_code
_entity_poly.pdbx_strand_id
1 'polypeptide(L)' 'MRPGDPQEMLSRLAQAVESRYRIEKEAGRGSMARVYQAIELATNRPVAIKLLPPEAATTTNAERFLREI' A
#
# COMPACT_ATOMS: atom_id res chain seq x y z
N MET A 1 20.05 6.43 7.48
CA MET A 1 18.67 6.21 7.00
C MET A 1 17.92 5.47 8.10
N ARG A 2 16.76 5.97 8.57
CA ARG A 2 16.01 5.33 9.66
C ARG A 2 15.12 4.20 9.07
N PRO A 3 15.06 3.01 9.66
CA PRO A 3 14.08 1.99 9.25
C PRO A 3 12.67 2.58 9.38
N GLY A 4 11.86 2.47 8.31
CA GLY A 4 10.50 3.02 8.25
C GLY A 4 10.36 4.36 7.51
N ASP A 5 11.39 4.82 6.80
CA ASP A 5 11.26 5.99 5.92
C ASP A 5 10.15 5.77 4.88
N PRO A 6 9.17 6.70 4.75
CA PRO A 6 8.13 6.62 3.74
C PRO A 6 8.61 6.34 2.32
N GLN A 7 9.78 6.87 1.94
CA GLN A 7 10.36 6.68 0.60
C GLN A 7 10.89 5.27 0.40
N GLU A 8 11.47 4.66 1.44
CA GLU A 8 11.94 3.28 1.39
C GLU A 8 10.77 2.31 1.23
N MET A 9 9.69 2.55 2.00
CA MET A 9 8.50 1.72 1.94
C MET A 9 7.80 1.82 0.58
N LEU A 10 7.73 3.02 -0.01
CA LEU A 10 7.21 3.22 -1.35
C LEU A 10 8.06 2.48 -2.40
N SER A 11 9.38 2.56 -2.29
CA SER A 11 10.30 1.87 -3.21
C SER A 11 10.13 0.34 -3.15
N ARG A 12 10.00 -0.20 -1.93
CA ARG A 12 9.73 -1.63 -1.71
C ARG A 12 8.37 -2.05 -2.27
N LEU A 13 7.33 -1.23 -2.05
CA LEU A 13 6.01 -1.46 -2.62
C LEU A 13 6.07 -1.47 -4.15
N ALA A 14 6.68 -0.45 -4.75
CA ALA A 14 6.79 -0.32 -6.20
C ALA A 14 7.47 -1.54 -6.81
N GLN A 15 8.60 -1.99 -6.25
CA GLN A 15 9.29 -3.21 -6.68
C GLN A 15 8.42 -4.47 -6.52
N ALA A 16 7.69 -4.60 -5.40
CA ALA A 16 6.86 -5.77 -5.16
C ALA A 16 5.68 -5.90 -6.14
N VAL A 17 5.23 -4.78 -6.72
CA VAL A 17 4.04 -4.75 -7.60
C VAL A 17 4.34 -4.39 -9.06
N GLU A 18 5.58 -4.09 -9.42
CA GLU A 18 5.97 -3.52 -10.72
C GLU A 18 5.53 -4.35 -11.92
N SER A 19 5.40 -5.68 -11.75
CA SER A 19 4.94 -6.59 -12.80
C SER A 19 3.48 -6.39 -13.23
N ARG A 20 2.65 -5.76 -12.37
CA ARG A 20 1.20 -5.66 -12.56
C ARG A 20 0.66 -4.25 -12.40
N TYR A 21 1.33 -3.44 -11.58
CA TYR A 21 0.89 -2.11 -11.21
C TYR A 21 2.04 -1.11 -11.30
N ARG A 22 1.72 0.09 -11.81
CA ARG A 22 2.62 1.25 -11.73
C ARG A 22 2.14 2.16 -10.61
N ILE A 23 2.94 2.35 -9.58
CA ILE A 23 2.62 3.30 -8.49
C ILE A 23 2.84 4.73 -8.99
N GLU A 24 1.85 5.60 -8.81
CA GLU A 24 1.93 7.00 -9.22
C GLU A 24 2.24 7.92 -8.03
N LYS A 25 1.41 7.90 -6.99
CA LYS A 25 1.56 8.77 -5.79
C LYS A 25 0.79 8.24 -4.58
N GLU A 26 1.14 8.72 -3.38
CA GLU A 26 0.30 8.57 -2.19
C GLU A 26 -1.01 9.34 -2.39
N ALA A 27 -2.14 8.62 -2.32
CA ALA A 27 -3.48 9.18 -2.45
C ALA A 27 -4.08 9.58 -1.09
N GLY A 28 -3.62 8.94 0.00
CA GLY A 28 -4.07 9.28 1.34
C GLY A 28 -3.38 8.47 2.42
N ARG A 29 -3.45 8.99 3.65
CA ARG A 29 -2.93 8.37 4.85
C ARG A 29 -3.98 8.37 5.93
N GLY A 30 -4.33 7.18 6.41
CA GLY A 30 -5.16 6.98 7.59
C GLY A 30 -4.36 6.35 8.73
N SER A 31 -4.97 6.30 9.91
CA SER A 31 -4.37 5.68 11.10
C SER A 31 -3.95 4.22 10.89
N MET A 32 -4.64 3.52 9.98
CA MET A 32 -4.50 2.07 9.76
C MET A 32 -3.81 1.71 8.45
N ALA A 33 -3.59 2.65 7.53
CA ALA A 33 -3.06 2.35 6.21
C ALA A 33 -2.56 3.59 5.46
N ARG A 34 -1.69 3.37 4.48
CA ARG A 34 -1.44 4.30 3.38
C ARG A 34 -2.12 3.82 2.13
N VAL A 35 -2.65 4.73 1.34
CA VAL A 35 -3.29 4.43 0.06
C VAL A 35 -2.47 5.06 -1.04
N TYR A 36 -2.15 4.28 -2.06
CA TYR A 36 -1.41 4.72 -3.25
C TYR A 36 -2.32 4.64 -4.47
N GLN A 37 -2.31 5.69 -5.28
CA GLN A 37 -2.86 5.63 -6.62
C GLN A 37 -1.88 4.88 -7.52
N ALA A 38 -2.40 3.95 -8.30
CA ALA A 38 -1.63 3.16 -9.25
C ALA A 38 -2.40 2.94 -10.55
N ILE A 39 -1.71 2.49 -11.59
CA ILE A 39 -2.31 2.02 -12.84
C ILE A 39 -2.10 0.52 -12.95
N GLU A 40 -3.17 -0.25 -13.17
CA GLU A 40 -3.07 -1.67 -13.54
C GLU A 40 -2.59 -1.78 -14.98
N LEU A 41 -1.44 -2.41 -15.20
CA LEU A 41 -0.81 -2.48 -16.52
C LEU A 41 -1.61 -3.30 -17.51
N ALA A 42 -2.33 -4.33 -17.04
CA ALA A 42 -3.12 -5.21 -17.89
C ALA A 42 -4.36 -4.53 -18.50
N THR A 43 -4.98 -3.61 -17.76
CA THR A 43 -6.24 -2.96 -18.18
C THR A 43 -6.06 -1.46 -18.45
N ASN A 44 -4.90 -0.92 -18.12
CA ASN A 44 -4.58 0.51 -18.14
C ASN A 44 -5.59 1.37 -17.35
N ARG A 45 -6.13 0.83 -16.25
CA ARG A 45 -7.11 1.53 -15.41
C ARG A 45 -6.48 2.04 -14.10
N PRO A 46 -6.94 3.19 -13.59
CA PRO A 46 -6.56 3.66 -12.27
C PRO A 46 -7.14 2.78 -11.17
N VAL A 47 -6.29 2.39 -10.22
CA VAL A 47 -6.61 1.56 -9.06
C VAL A 47 -6.00 2.16 -7.79
N ALA A 48 -6.52 1.75 -6.63
CA ALA A 48 -5.97 2.13 -5.32
C ALA A 48 -5.32 0.92 -4.65
N ILE A 49 -4.11 1.09 -4.14
CA ILE A 49 -3.37 0.07 -3.38
C ILE A 49 -3.29 0.52 -1.92
N LYS A 50 -3.87 -0.26 -1.01
CA LYS A 50 -3.83 0.00 0.43
C LYS A 50 -2.69 -0.79 1.07
N LEU A 51 -1.67 -0.06 1.56
CA LEU A 51 -0.54 -0.60 2.28
C LEU A 51 -0.79 -0.51 3.79
N LEU A 52 -0.79 -1.65 4.45
CA LEU A 52 -0.94 -1.75 5.90
C LEU A 52 0.44 -1.57 6.57
N PRO A 53 0.54 -0.80 7.66
CA PRO A 53 1.75 -0.73 8.46
C PRO A 53 2.09 -2.12 9.02
N PRO A 54 3.38 -2.51 9.11
CA PRO A 54 3.77 -3.79 9.67
C PRO A 54 3.30 -3.98 11.12
N GLU A 55 3.11 -2.90 11.88
CA GLU A 55 2.53 -2.95 13.23
C GLU A 55 1.07 -3.43 13.22
N ALA A 56 0.33 -3.21 12.14
CA ALA A 56 -1.04 -3.69 11.93
C ALA A 56 -1.11 -5.15 11.44
N ALA A 57 0.01 -5.76 11.07
CA ALA A 57 0.10 -7.19 10.72
C ALA A 57 0.19 -8.09 11.97
N THR A 58 0.22 -7.52 13.17
CA THR A 58 -0.03 -8.29 14.40
C THR A 58 -1.45 -8.85 14.35
N THR A 59 -1.60 -10.14 14.63
CA THR A 59 -2.77 -11.00 14.36
C THR A 59 -4.14 -10.38 14.73
N THR A 60 -4.17 -9.48 15.71
CA THR A 60 -5.39 -8.80 16.19
C THR A 60 -5.94 -7.71 15.26
N ASN A 61 -5.11 -7.05 14.43
CA ASN A 61 -5.55 -5.95 13.57
C ASN A 61 -5.97 -6.40 12.16
N ALA A 62 -5.43 -7.52 11.67
CA ALA A 62 -5.86 -8.12 10.41
C ALA A 62 -7.35 -8.53 10.44
N GLU A 63 -7.85 -9.00 11.58
CA GLU A 63 -9.26 -9.38 11.75
C GLU A 63 -10.21 -8.18 11.77
N ARG A 64 -9.77 -7.01 12.28
CA ARG A 64 -10.56 -5.76 12.18
C ARG A 64 -10.63 -5.26 10.75
N PHE A 65 -9.54 -5.39 9.99
CA PHE A 65 -9.49 -4.99 8.60
C PHE A 65 -10.46 -5.80 7.71
N LEU A 66 -10.58 -7.11 7.95
CA LEU A 66 -11.53 -7.95 7.22
C LEU A 66 -13.01 -7.67 7.53
N ARG A 67 -13.31 -6.92 8.60
CA ARG A 67 -14.68 -6.59 9.01
C ARG A 67 -15.20 -5.27 8.45
N GLU A 68 -14.37 -4.44 7.83
CA GLU A 68 -14.76 -3.14 7.26
C GLU A 68 -14.95 -3.15 5.73
N ILE A 69 -15.29 -4.31 5.14
CA ILE A 69 -15.67 -4.43 3.73
C ILE A 69 -17.17 -4.70 3.61
#